data_AF-A0A078JTD4-F1
#
_entry.id   AF-A0A078JTD4-F1
#
_cell.length_a   1.000
_cell.length_b   1.000
_cell.length_c   1.000
_cell.angle_alpha   90.00
_cell.angle_beta   90.00
_cell.angle_gamma   90.00
#
_symmetry.space_group_name_H-M   'P 1'
#
loop_
_entity.id
_entity.type
_entity.pdbx_description
1 polymer ?
#
loop_
_entity_poly.entity_id
_entity_poly.type
_entity_poly.pdbx_seq_one_letter_code
_entity_poly.pdbx_strand_id
1 'polypeptide(L)' 'MFFSGEGTDLLRLHSTYRHDLKIYNSDEGRVQMYAAAFAKGLLDLEGQLTPILVFPS' A
#
# COMPACT_ATOMS: atom_id res chain seq x y z
N MET A 1 28.89 18.00 -13.75
CA MET A 1 27.98 16.86 -13.98
C MET A 1 27.10 16.75 -12.75
N PHE A 2 25.81 17.08 -12.89
CA PHE A 2 24.88 17.17 -11.77
C PHE A 2 24.38 15.77 -11.38
N PHE A 3 24.43 15.43 -10.09
CA PHE A 3 23.63 14.35 -9.52
C PHE A 3 22.61 14.99 -8.56
N SER A 4 21.50 15.42 -9.12
CA SER A 4 20.28 15.76 -8.39
C SER A 4 19.40 14.51 -8.36
N GLY A 5 19.12 13.99 -7.17
CA GLY A 5 18.30 12.79 -6.99
C GLY A 5 18.08 12.50 -5.52
N GLU A 6 17.40 13.43 -4.85
CA GLU A 6 16.72 13.24 -3.58
C GLU A 6 15.88 11.94 -3.63
N GLY A 7 16.19 10.98 -2.78
CA GLY A 7 15.53 9.66 -2.80
C GLY A 7 15.84 8.93 -1.51
N THR A 8 14.98 9.15 -0.52
CA THR A 8 14.97 8.53 0.80
C THR A 8 15.18 7.03 0.78
N ASP A 9 15.95 6.55 1.77
CA ASP A 9 16.35 5.18 2.05
C ASP A 9 15.22 4.13 2.01
N LEU A 10 14.87 3.64 0.83
CA LEU A 10 14.28 2.32 0.67
C LEU A 10 15.23 1.48 -0.16
N LEU A 11 15.88 0.52 0.50
CA LEU A 11 16.61 -0.57 -0.14
C LEU A 11 15.72 -1.13 -1.25
N ARG A 12 16.09 -0.86 -2.51
CA ARG A 12 15.40 -1.41 -3.68
C ARG A 12 15.66 -2.92 -3.69
N LEU A 13 14.80 -3.67 -3.00
CA LEU A 13 14.77 -5.14 -3.03
C LEU A 13 14.43 -5.56 -4.45
N HIS A 14 15.46 -5.71 -5.28
CA HIS A 14 15.33 -6.27 -6.63
C HIS A 14 15.19 -7.77 -6.48
N SER A 15 14.00 -8.21 -6.11
CA SER A 15 13.60 -9.61 -6.16
C SER A 15 12.68 -9.77 -7.37
N THR A 16 13.08 -10.64 -8.29
CA THR A 16 12.28 -11.05 -9.46
C THR A 16 11.08 -11.91 -9.07
N TYR A 17 10.90 -12.18 -7.77
CA TYR A 17 9.79 -12.96 -7.25
C TYR A 17 8.56 -12.07 -7.05
N ARG A 18 7.40 -12.54 -7.53
CA ARG A 18 6.12 -11.86 -7.26
C ARG A 18 5.88 -11.90 -5.75
N HIS A 19 5.79 -10.73 -5.11
CA HIS A 19 5.53 -10.64 -3.69
C HIS A 19 4.01 -10.51 -3.46
N ASP A 20 3.44 -11.48 -2.74
CA ASP A 20 2.08 -11.39 -2.25
C ASP A 20 2.07 -10.63 -0.91
N LEU A 21 1.20 -9.64 -0.78
CA LEU A 21 0.99 -8.86 0.44
C LEU A 21 -0.42 -9.12 0.99
N LYS A 22 -0.52 -9.41 2.29
CA LYS A 22 -1.79 -9.51 3.02
C LYS A 22 -1.79 -8.51 4.17
N ILE A 23 -2.85 -7.74 4.30
CA ILE A 23 -3.05 -6.76 5.39
C ILE A 23 -4.20 -7.27 6.24
N TYR A 24 -4.00 -7.31 7.56
CA TYR A 24 -5.01 -7.68 8.54
C TYR A 24 -5.29 -6.50 9.46
N ASN A 25 -6.55 -6.30 9.81
CA ASN A 25 -7.00 -5.24 10.69
C ASN A 25 -8.27 -5.68 11.44
N SER A 26 -8.63 -4.96 12.50
CA SER A 26 -9.89 -5.19 13.22
C SER A 26 -11.11 -4.76 12.41
N ASP A 27 -12.29 -5.25 12.81
CA ASP A 27 -13.58 -4.91 12.18
C ASP A 27 -14.10 -3.51 12.49
N GLU A 28 -13.35 -2.73 13.28
CA GLU A 28 -13.66 -1.32 13.49
C GLU A 28 -13.50 -0.54 12.18
N GLY A 29 -14.60 0.06 11.70
CA GLY A 29 -14.64 0.72 10.39
C GLY A 29 -13.60 1.82 10.19
N ARG A 30 -13.16 2.49 11.27
CA ARG A 30 -12.06 3.46 11.20
C ARG A 30 -10.72 2.79 10.88
N VAL A 31 -10.42 1.67 11.52
CA VAL A 31 -9.19 0.90 11.30
C VAL A 31 -9.16 0.33 9.87
N GLN A 32 -10.31 -0.11 9.36
CA GLN A 32 -10.47 -0.51 7.97
C GLN A 32 -10.13 0.62 6.98
N MET A 33 -10.56 1.86 7.25
CA MET A 33 -10.19 3.01 6.43
C MET A 33 -8.68 3.27 6.44
N TYR A 34 -8.01 3.13 7.59
CA TYR A 34 -6.55 3.28 7.68
C TYR A 34 -5.82 2.20 6.87
N ALA A 35 -6.25 0.94 6.96
CA ALA A 35 -5.68 -0.15 6.18
C ALA A 35 -5.82 0.07 4.67
N ALA A 36 -7.00 0.54 4.23
CA ALA A 36 -7.26 0.88 2.84
C ALA A 36 -6.39 2.06 2.35
N ALA A 37 -6.27 3.13 3.15
CA ALA A 37 -5.43 4.28 2.83
C ALA A 37 -3.94 3.90 2.74
N PHE A 38 -3.46 3.04 3.65
CA PHE A 38 -2.11 2.50 3.60
C PHE A 38 -1.86 1.70 2.32
N ALA A 39 -2.75 0.77 1.98
CA ALA A 39 -2.61 -0.05 0.76
C ALA A 39 -2.60 0.81 -0.51
N LYS A 40 -3.46 1.85 -0.56
CA LYS A 40 -3.49 2.80 -1.67
C LYS A 40 -2.15 3.53 -1.82
N GLY A 41 -1.59 4.05 -0.74
CA GLY A 41 -0.30 4.74 -0.77
C GLY A 41 0.87 3.82 -1.12
N LEU A 42 0.86 2.59 -0.62
CA LEU A 42 1.89 1.59 -0.91
C LEU A 42 1.93 1.17 -2.39
N LEU A 43 0.76 1.10 -3.03
CA LEU A 43 0.60 0.66 -4.41
C LEU A 43 0.48 1.83 -5.42
N ASP A 44 0.53 3.07 -4.94
CA ASP A 44 0.36 4.29 -5.74
C ASP A 44 -0.91 4.27 -6.61
N LEU A 45 -2.05 3.83 -6.02
CA LEU A 45 -3.31 3.72 -6.76
C LEU A 45 -3.99 5.09 -6.90
N GLU A 46 -4.43 5.43 -8.10
CA GLU A 46 -5.20 6.65 -8.38
C GLU A 46 -6.69 6.50 -8.07
N GLY A 47 -7.38 7.63 -7.89
CA GLY A 47 -8.83 7.68 -7.68
C GLY A 47 -9.31 7.58 -6.23
N GLN A 48 -10.62 7.48 -6.03
CA GLN A 48 -11.20 7.32 -4.69
C GLN A 48 -10.88 5.93 -4.15
N LEU A 49 -10.65 5.83 -2.83
CA LEU A 49 -10.47 4.53 -2.17
C LEU A 49 -11.64 3.62 -2.53
N THR A 50 -11.38 2.63 -3.38
CA THR A 50 -12.33 1.57 -3.69
C THR A 50 -12.65 0.87 -2.37
N PRO A 51 -13.89 0.45 -2.09
CA PRO A 51 -14.15 -0.35 -0.91
C PRO A 51 -13.34 -1.65 -1.02
N ILE A 52 -12.20 -1.73 -0.33
CA ILE A 52 -11.38 -2.96 -0.18
C ILE A 52 -12.03 -3.91 0.85
N LEU A 53 -13.27 -3.60 1.25
CA LEU A 53 -14.06 -4.38 2.19
C LEU A 53 -14.90 -5.40 1.43
N VAL A 54 -14.33 -6.57 1.21
CA VAL A 54 -15.12 -7.76 0.92
C VAL A 54 -15.56 -8.36 2.26
N PHE A 55 -16.79 -8.07 2.67
CA PHE A 55 -17.44 -8.87 3.71
C PHE A 55 -18.02 -10.13 3.04
N PRO A 56 -17.71 -11.35 3.52
CA PRO A 56 -18.49 -12.51 3.11
C PRO A 56 -19.93 -12.33 3.58
N SER A 57 -20.89 -12.51 2.67
CA SER A 57 -22.33 -12.56 2.93
C SER A 57 -22.72 -13.75 3.79
#